data_AF-A0A834FV59-F1
#
_entry.id   AF-A0A834FV59-F1
#
_cell.length_a   1.000
_cell.length_b   1.000
_cell.length_c   1.000
_cell.angle_alpha   90.00
_cell.angle_beta   90.00
_cell.angle_gamma   90.00
#
_symmetry.space_group_name_H-M   'P 1'
#
loop_
_entity.id
_entity.type
_entity.pdbx_description
1 polymer ?
#
loop_
_entity_poly.entity_id
_entity_poly.type
_entity_poly.pdbx_seq_one_letter_code
_entity_poly.pdbx_strand_id
1 'polypeptide(L)'
;MEMLYIGAVEDSEGISTVQLGLDFLSPESLDEAVRLAEEIRSFPNDHDAKLQMLEVGKMSLYAASSAIKEVQKLVLDPKLGAELGFEDPNLTSMVSKNLEKMVKQRHITCV
;
A
#
# COMPACT_ATOMS: atom_id res chain seq x y z
N MET A 1 -5.55 -6.28 6.19
CA MET A 1 -6.49 -6.10 5.07
C MET A 1 -7.50 -7.21 5.23
N GLU A 2 -8.76 -6.85 5.42
CA GLU A 2 -9.78 -7.70 6.06
C GLU A 2 -10.97 -7.87 5.12
N MET A 3 -11.45 -9.10 4.96
CA MET A 3 -12.69 -9.41 4.23
C MET A 3 -13.63 -10.14 5.18
N LEU A 4 -14.74 -9.47 5.53
CA LEU A 4 -15.79 -10.02 6.39
C LEU A 4 -16.85 -10.72 5.53
N TYR A 5 -17.23 -11.93 5.92
CA TYR A 5 -18.36 -12.64 5.30
C TYR A 5 -19.29 -13.23 6.37
N ILE A 6 -20.57 -13.32 6.01
CA ILE A 6 -21.64 -13.86 6.85
C ILE A 6 -22.15 -15.13 6.19
N GLY A 7 -22.07 -16.25 6.91
CA GLY A 7 -22.60 -17.55 6.45
C GLY A 7 -23.67 -18.08 7.41
N ALA A 8 -24.70 -18.71 6.86
CA ALA A 8 -25.62 -19.54 7.64
C ALA A 8 -25.16 -21.00 7.54
N VAL A 9 -24.99 -21.66 8.69
CA VAL A 9 -24.58 -23.06 8.78
C VAL A 9 -25.63 -23.81 9.59
N GLU A 10 -26.20 -24.85 9.01
CA GLU A 10 -27.01 -25.83 9.73
C GLU A 10 -26.06 -26.85 10.35
N ASP A 11 -26.08 -26.96 11.68
CA ASP A 11 -25.30 -27.99 12.35
C ASP A 11 -25.95 -29.38 12.22
N SER A 12 -25.21 -30.42 12.58
CA SER A 12 -25.67 -31.81 12.50
C SER A 12 -26.86 -32.14 13.41
N GLU A 13 -27.27 -31.24 14.31
CA GLU A 13 -28.43 -31.37 15.18
C GLU A 13 -29.65 -30.58 14.67
N GLY A 14 -29.54 -29.88 13.54
CA GLY A 14 -30.61 -29.10 12.93
C GLY A 14 -30.79 -27.70 13.53
N ILE A 15 -29.80 -27.20 14.28
CA ILE A 15 -29.80 -25.85 14.82
C ILE A 15 -29.21 -24.91 13.76
N SER A 16 -30.00 -23.91 13.36
CA SER A 16 -29.56 -22.85 12.45
C SER A 16 -28.63 -21.89 13.19
N THR A 17 -27.36 -21.84 12.80
CA THR A 17 -26.37 -20.90 13.35
C THR A 17 -25.92 -19.88 12.30
N VAL A 18 -25.69 -18.65 12.74
CA VAL A 18 -25.07 -17.61 11.91
C VAL A 18 -23.60 -17.53 12.29
N GLN A 19 -22.72 -17.80 11.33
CA GLN A 19 -21.28 -17.72 11.50
C GLN A 19 -20.76 -16.43 10.85
N LEU A 20 -19.93 -15.71 11.61
CA LEU A 20 -19.19 -14.55 11.15
C LEU A 20 -17.74 -14.99 10.91
N GLY A 21 -17.32 -15.00 9.66
CA GLY A 21 -15.94 -15.29 9.25
C GLY A 21 -15.23 -14.00 8.86
N LEU A 22 -14.00 -13.84 9.31
CA LEU A 22 -13.11 -12.76 8.89
C LEU A 22 -11.81 -13.38 8.41
N ASP A 23 -11.51 -13.20 7.13
CA ASP A 23 -10.20 -13.58 6.59
C ASP A 23 -9.24 -12.40 6.70
N PHE A 24 -8.07 -12.69 7.26
CA PHE A 24 -6.97 -11.75 7.41
C PHE A 24 -5.69 -12.37 6.87
N LEU A 25 -4.94 -11.57 6.12
CA LEU A 25 -3.57 -11.90 5.73
C LEU A 25 -2.59 -11.06 6.55
N SER A 26 -1.75 -11.73 7.33
CA SER A 26 -0.71 -11.08 8.13
C SER A 26 0.51 -10.72 7.27
N PRO A 27 1.27 -9.67 7.62
CA PRO A 27 2.50 -9.34 6.89
C PRO A 27 3.50 -10.51 6.83
N GLU A 28 3.59 -11.30 7.88
CA GLU A 28 4.53 -12.42 8.02
C GLU A 28 4.17 -13.63 7.15
N SER A 29 2.88 -13.79 6.82
CA SER A 29 2.37 -14.87 5.97
C SER A 29 2.32 -14.52 4.49
N LEU A 30 2.71 -13.29 4.12
CA LEU A 30 2.58 -12.79 2.75
C LEU A 30 3.36 -13.64 1.73
N ASP A 31 4.58 -14.06 2.07
CA ASP A 31 5.42 -14.84 1.17
C ASP A 31 4.77 -16.19 0.81
N GLU A 32 4.25 -16.90 1.82
CA GLU A 32 3.52 -18.15 1.62
C GLU A 32 2.22 -17.94 0.86
N ALA A 33 1.49 -16.86 1.12
CA ALA A 33 0.26 -16.54 0.39
C ALA A 33 0.52 -16.23 -1.09
N VAL A 34 1.63 -15.56 -1.42
CA VAL A 34 2.04 -15.34 -2.81
C VAL A 34 2.34 -16.68 -3.50
N ARG A 35 3.11 -17.56 -2.84
CA ARG A 35 3.43 -18.90 -3.36
C ARG A 35 2.15 -19.72 -3.62
N LEU A 36 1.24 -19.78 -2.64
CA LEU A 36 -0.03 -20.50 -2.77
C LEU A 36 -0.91 -19.92 -3.89
N ALA A 37 -0.95 -18.58 -4.05
CA ALA A 37 -1.70 -17.96 -5.14
C ALA A 37 -1.13 -18.33 -6.51
N GLU A 38 0.19 -18.56 -6.65
CA GLU A 38 0.80 -19.08 -7.88
C GLU A 38 0.45 -20.55 -8.13
N GLU A 39 0.51 -21.38 -7.09
CA GLU A 39 0.12 -22.79 -7.17
C GLU A 39 -1.36 -22.95 -7.57
N ILE A 40 -2.29 -22.22 -6.92
CA ILE A 40 -3.72 -22.23 -7.25
C ILE A 40 -3.96 -21.74 -8.68
N ARG A 41 -3.18 -20.76 -9.17
CA ARG A 41 -3.28 -20.29 -10.57
C ARG A 41 -2.93 -21.37 -11.58
N SER A 42 -2.01 -22.27 -11.25
CA SER A 42 -1.60 -23.37 -12.13
C SER A 42 -2.68 -24.47 -12.28
N PHE A 43 -3.64 -24.56 -11.35
CA PHE A 43 -4.70 -25.56 -11.42
C PHE A 43 -5.65 -25.36 -12.61
N PRO A 44 -6.31 -26.44 -13.08
CA PRO A 44 -7.43 -26.37 -14.01
C PRO A 44 -8.54 -25.41 -13.56
N ASN A 45 -9.30 -24.87 -14.51
CA ASN A 45 -10.33 -23.87 -14.22
C ASN A 45 -11.52 -24.40 -13.42
N ASP A 46 -11.77 -25.70 -13.46
CA ASP A 46 -12.83 -26.41 -12.75
C ASP A 46 -12.40 -26.92 -11.36
N HIS A 47 -11.18 -26.60 -10.94
CA HIS A 47 -10.66 -27.04 -9.64
C HIS A 47 -11.21 -26.19 -8.49
N ASP A 48 -11.78 -26.82 -7.47
CA ASP A 48 -12.44 -26.14 -6.32
C ASP A 48 -11.54 -25.12 -5.61
N ALA A 49 -10.23 -25.37 -5.52
CA ALA A 49 -9.28 -24.42 -4.92
C ALA A 49 -9.25 -23.04 -5.61
N LYS A 50 -9.75 -22.91 -6.85
CA LYS A 50 -9.94 -21.61 -7.51
C LYS A 50 -10.93 -20.70 -6.77
N LEU A 51 -11.88 -21.28 -6.02
CA LEU A 51 -12.81 -20.53 -5.18
C LEU A 51 -12.11 -19.86 -3.98
N GLN A 52 -10.93 -20.36 -3.61
CA GLN A 52 -10.12 -19.86 -2.48
C GLN A 52 -8.92 -19.03 -2.97
N MET A 53 -8.98 -18.51 -4.20
CA MET A 53 -7.86 -17.74 -4.76
C MET A 53 -7.66 -16.44 -3.98
N LEU A 54 -6.52 -16.35 -3.28
CA LEU A 54 -6.12 -15.16 -2.56
C LEU A 54 -5.76 -14.06 -3.57
N GLU A 55 -6.50 -12.94 -3.56
CA GLU A 55 -6.24 -11.79 -4.44
C GLU A 55 -5.02 -10.96 -3.97
N VAL A 56 -3.91 -11.61 -3.60
CA VAL A 56 -2.74 -10.98 -2.97
C VAL A 56 -2.20 -9.83 -3.83
N GLY A 57 -2.17 -9.99 -5.16
CA GLY A 57 -1.74 -8.92 -6.07
C GLY A 57 -2.61 -7.66 -6.01
N LYS A 58 -3.93 -7.81 -5.90
CA LYS A 58 -4.86 -6.68 -5.72
C LYS A 58 -4.64 -6.03 -4.37
N MET A 59 -4.45 -6.83 -3.32
CA MET A 59 -4.13 -6.34 -1.99
C MET A 59 -2.84 -5.53 -1.98
N SER A 60 -1.77 -6.02 -2.62
CA SER A 60 -0.50 -5.31 -2.76
C SER A 60 -0.65 -3.97 -3.50
N LEU A 61 -1.43 -3.93 -4.60
CA LEU A 61 -1.68 -2.72 -5.35
C LEU A 61 -2.38 -1.65 -4.50
N TYR A 62 -3.42 -2.04 -3.76
CA TYR A 62 -4.12 -1.12 -2.86
C TYR A 62 -3.25 -0.67 -1.69
N ALA A 63 -2.45 -1.56 -1.11
CA ALA A 63 -1.50 -1.21 -0.06
C ALA A 63 -0.50 -0.15 -0.55
N ALA A 64 0.08 -0.34 -1.73
CA ALA A 64 0.98 0.63 -2.35
C ALA A 64 0.26 1.96 -2.64
N SER A 65 -0.96 1.91 -3.22
CA SER A 65 -1.75 3.12 -3.47
C SER A 65 -2.06 3.89 -2.18
N SER A 66 -2.38 3.19 -1.09
CA SER A 66 -2.65 3.82 0.20
C SER A 66 -1.40 4.44 0.79
N ALA A 67 -0.26 3.73 0.75
CA ALA A 67 1.02 4.26 1.21
C ALA A 67 1.43 5.53 0.45
N ILE A 68 1.28 5.55 -0.87
CA ILE A 68 1.56 6.74 -1.70
C ILE A 68 0.65 7.91 -1.28
N LYS A 69 -0.65 7.66 -1.10
CA LYS A 69 -1.59 8.71 -0.66
C LYS A 69 -1.22 9.27 0.70
N GLU A 70 -0.80 8.42 1.64
CA GLU A 70 -0.35 8.87 2.97
C GLU A 70 0.94 9.68 2.86
N VAL A 71 1.94 9.21 2.10
CA VAL A 71 3.17 9.99 1.86
C VAL A 71 2.87 11.33 1.21
N GLN A 72 1.97 11.38 0.22
CA GLN A 72 1.55 12.63 -0.40
C GLN A 72 0.89 13.57 0.59
N LYS A 73 0.04 13.08 1.51
CA LYS A 73 -0.51 13.91 2.58
C LYS A 73 0.62 14.46 3.47
N LEU A 74 1.58 13.62 3.87
CA LEU A 74 2.68 14.04 4.74
C LEU A 74 3.60 15.07 4.08
N VAL A 75 3.89 14.93 2.79
CA VAL A 75 4.81 15.80 2.04
C VAL A 75 4.12 17.07 1.53
N LEU A 76 2.83 16.99 1.18
CA LEU A 76 2.10 18.09 0.54
C LEU A 76 1.14 18.83 1.47
N ASP A 77 0.92 18.35 2.71
CA ASP A 77 0.18 19.11 3.72
C ASP A 77 1.14 20.09 4.43
N PRO A 78 0.99 21.41 4.23
CA PRO A 78 1.84 22.42 4.86
C PRO A 78 1.77 22.39 6.39
N LYS A 79 0.70 21.82 6.97
CA LYS A 79 0.52 21.72 8.42
C LYS A 79 1.34 20.58 9.04
N LEU A 80 1.59 19.51 8.29
CA LEU A 80 2.38 18.34 8.72
C LEU A 80 3.87 18.51 8.42
N GLY A 81 4.22 19.20 7.33
CA GLY A 81 5.62 19.52 7.00
C GLY A 81 6.33 20.31 8.11
N ALA A 82 5.59 21.17 8.82
CA ALA A 82 6.09 21.93 9.96
C ALA A 82 6.38 21.06 11.20
N GLU A 83 5.63 19.97 11.42
CA GLU A 83 5.85 19.05 12.56
C GLU A 83 6.98 18.05 12.30
N LEU A 84 7.24 17.69 11.03
CA LEU A 84 8.28 16.72 10.66
C LEU A 84 9.71 17.32 10.64
N GLY A 85 9.87 18.63 10.83
CA GLY A 85 11.17 19.28 11.05
C GLY A 85 12.15 19.20 9.87
N PHE A 86 11.69 18.89 8.65
CA PHE A 86 12.53 18.77 7.46
C PHE A 86 12.95 20.12 6.85
N GLU A 87 12.33 21.22 7.24
CA GLU A 87 12.75 22.55 6.84
C GLU A 87 13.85 23.06 7.79
N ASP A 88 15.12 22.91 7.41
CA ASP A 88 16.18 23.77 7.96
C ASP A 88 16.18 25.08 7.17
N PRO A 89 15.74 26.21 7.77
CA PRO A 89 15.68 27.50 7.09
C PRO A 89 17.05 27.97 6.57
N ASN A 90 18.14 27.51 7.19
CA ASN A 90 19.50 27.84 6.77
C ASN A 90 19.88 27.09 5.49
N LEU A 91 19.46 25.82 5.36
CA LEU A 91 19.73 25.02 4.17
C LEU A 91 18.95 25.56 2.96
N THR A 92 17.68 25.89 3.13
CA THR A 92 16.84 26.51 2.09
C THR A 92 17.43 27.85 1.60
N SER A 93 17.94 28.67 2.52
CA SER A 93 18.64 29.92 2.20
C SER A 93 19.94 29.69 1.42
N MET A 94 20.74 28.70 1.80
CA MET A 94 21.99 28.36 1.09
C MET A 94 21.73 27.83 -0.32
N VAL A 95 20.77 26.93 -0.50
CA VAL A 95 20.40 26.37 -1.81
C VAL A 95 19.90 27.49 -2.73
N SER A 96 19.06 28.39 -2.22
CA SER A 96 18.55 29.54 -2.98
C SER A 96 19.68 30.47 -3.44
N LYS A 97 20.61 30.81 -2.53
CA LYS A 97 21.80 31.61 -2.86
C LYS A 97 22.70 30.95 -3.90
N ASN A 98 22.89 29.63 -3.82
CA ASN A 98 23.73 28.92 -4.79
C ASN A 98 23.06 28.84 -6.17
N LEU A 99 21.74 28.62 -6.20
CA LEU A 99 20.98 28.60 -7.44
C LEU A 99 21.03 29.97 -8.14
N GLU A 100 20.86 31.06 -7.40
CA GLU A 100 21.02 32.42 -7.94
C GLU A 100 22.41 32.67 -8.54
N LYS A 101 23.46 32.23 -7.85
CA LYS A 101 24.85 32.33 -8.36
C LYS A 101 25.00 31.55 -9.65
N MET A 102 24.54 30.30 -9.69
CA MET A 102 24.61 29.46 -10.89
C MET A 102 23.84 30.05 -12.07
N VAL A 103 22.65 30.60 -11.84
CA VAL A 103 21.83 31.24 -12.88
C VAL A 103 22.52 32.51 -13.40
N LYS A 104 23.05 33.36 -12.51
CA LYS A 104 23.80 34.57 -12.91
C LYS A 104 25.07 34.22 -13.70
N GLN A 105 25.79 33.19 -13.29
CA GLN A 105 27.03 32.76 -13.95
C GLN A 105 26.76 32.19 -15.36
N ARG A 106 25.65 31.47 -15.54
CA ARG A 106 25.22 30.96 -16.87
C ARG A 106 24.83 32.06 -17.85
N HIS A 107 24.36 33.22 -17.38
CA HIS A 107 24.05 34.37 -18.23
C HIS A 107 25.28 35.21 -18.62
N ILE A 108 26.45 34.95 -18.03
CA ILE A 108 27.69 35.72 -18.29
C ILE A 108 28.59 35.04 -19.34
N THR A 109 28.38 33.77 -19.68
CA THR A 109 29.28 33.00 -20.58
C THR A 109 28.86 32.98 -22.05
N CYS A 110 28.36 34.10 -22.59
CA CYS A 110 28.26 34.29 -24.04
C CYS A 110 29.17 35.44 -24.47
N VAL A 111 30.39 35.09 -24.91
CA VAL A 111 31.28 35.93 -25.74
C VAL A 111 31.74 35.09 -26.91
#